data_AF-A0A822DU13-F1
#
_entry.id   AF-A0A822DU13-F1
#
_cell.length_a   1.000
_cell.length_b   1.000
_cell.length_c   1.000
_cell.angle_alpha   90.00
_cell.angle_beta   90.00
_cell.angle_gamma   90.00
#
_symmetry.space_group_name_H-M   'P 1'
#
loop_
_entity.id
_entity.type
_entity.pdbx_description
1 polymer ?
#
loop_
_entity_poly.entity_id
_entity_poly.type
_entity_poly.pdbx_seq_one_letter_code
_entity_poly.pdbx_strand_id
1 'polypeptide(L)'
;EYWRKRNETRGTFTTDDNFFKTGDLCRYDPEKNVFSVRDRQSMDIIKRAGYKISALDIERILLEHKNISECLVIGIEDPTLGQKILAIIVPKSLNNINDLIIDTIRQYSKEYLSNYSLPDSITILDHIPRNAMGT
;
A
#
# COMPACT_ATOMS: atom_id res chain seq x y z
N GLU A 1 -24.11 3.76 13.23
CA GLU A 1 -24.86 2.54 12.89
C GLU A 1 -25.05 2.48 11.38
N TYR A 2 -25.02 1.28 10.78
CA TYR A 2 -25.34 1.09 9.37
C TYR A 2 -26.85 0.89 9.19
N TRP A 3 -27.46 1.68 8.29
CA TRP A 3 -28.91 1.62 8.05
C TRP A 3 -29.37 0.23 7.60
N ARG A 4 -30.37 -0.32 8.31
CA ARG A 4 -30.95 -1.68 8.07
C ARG A 4 -29.94 -2.83 8.11
N LYS A 5 -28.77 -2.63 8.72
CA LYS A 5 -27.66 -3.60 8.74
C LYS A 5 -27.19 -3.85 10.17
N ARG A 6 -28.07 -4.45 10.98
CA ARG A 6 -27.83 -4.68 12.42
C ARG A 6 -26.65 -5.62 12.69
N ASN A 7 -26.49 -6.69 11.89
CA ASN A 7 -25.41 -7.65 12.06
C ASN A 7 -24.04 -7.02 11.75
N GLU A 8 -23.93 -6.26 10.65
CA GLU A 8 -22.70 -5.53 10.30
C GLU A 8 -22.38 -4.45 11.34
N THR A 9 -23.40 -3.74 11.84
CA THR A 9 -23.24 -2.77 12.93
C THR A 9 -22.69 -3.44 14.19
N ARG A 10 -23.19 -4.62 14.58
CA ARG A 10 -22.67 -5.32 15.76
C ARG A 10 -21.20 -5.73 15.60
N GLY A 11 -20.77 -6.10 14.40
CA GLY A 11 -19.38 -6.48 14.11
C GLY A 11 -18.36 -5.34 14.27
N THR A 12 -18.79 -4.09 14.09
CA THR A 12 -17.92 -2.91 14.15
C THR A 12 -17.72 -2.35 15.56
N PHE A 13 -18.30 -2.95 16.60
CA PHE A 13 -18.04 -2.57 18.00
C PHE A 13 -17.24 -3.66 18.73
N THR A 14 -16.45 -3.27 19.74
CA THR A 14 -15.81 -4.22 20.66
C THR A 14 -16.85 -4.89 21.55
N THR A 15 -16.65 -6.16 21.92
CA THR A 15 -17.62 -6.93 22.69
C THR A 15 -17.68 -6.52 24.16
N ASP A 16 -16.55 -6.07 24.70
CA ASP A 16 -16.40 -5.87 26.14
C ASP A 16 -16.79 -4.44 26.54
N ASP A 17 -16.31 -3.46 25.77
CA ASP A 17 -16.40 -2.04 26.15
C ASP A 17 -17.26 -1.20 25.19
N ASN A 18 -17.81 -1.83 24.13
CA ASN A 18 -18.67 -1.20 23.13
C ASN A 18 -18.05 0.03 22.42
N PHE A 19 -16.74 -0.01 22.15
CA PHE A 19 -16.05 1.00 21.33
C PHE A 19 -16.20 0.71 19.84
N PHE A 20 -16.38 1.76 19.04
CA PHE A 20 -16.43 1.65 17.58
C PHE A 20 -15.03 1.41 17.00
N LYS A 21 -14.91 0.37 16.17
CA LYS A 21 -13.69 0.02 15.42
C LYS A 21 -13.65 0.87 14.15
N THR A 22 -12.90 1.97 14.18
CA THR A 22 -12.69 2.83 13.00
C THR A 22 -11.95 2.12 11.87
N GLY A 23 -11.19 1.08 12.24
CA GLY A 23 -10.27 0.41 11.35
C GLY A 23 -9.03 1.26 11.07
N ASP A 24 -8.74 2.29 11.86
CA ASP A 24 -7.50 3.07 11.75
C ASP A 24 -6.45 2.56 12.74
N LEU A 25 -5.19 2.53 12.31
CA LEU A 25 -4.04 2.22 13.15
C LEU A 25 -3.45 3.51 13.67
N CYS A 26 -3.35 3.64 14.99
CA CYS A 26 -2.78 4.80 15.65
C CYS A 26 -1.53 4.44 16.44
N ARG A 27 -0.56 5.36 16.49
CA ARG A 27 0.56 5.30 17.44
C ARG A 27 0.36 6.34 18.52
N TYR A 28 0.38 5.89 19.77
CA TYR A 28 0.41 6.75 20.95
C TYR A 28 1.85 7.15 21.27
N ASP A 29 2.07 8.44 21.49
CA ASP A 29 3.30 9.00 22.04
C ASP A 29 3.04 9.39 23.51
N PRO A 30 3.59 8.63 24.49
CA PRO A 30 3.31 8.87 25.90
C PRO A 30 4.00 10.12 26.45
N GLU A 31 5.11 10.57 25.86
CA GLU A 31 5.82 11.77 26.30
C GLU A 31 5.04 13.03 25.94
N LYS A 32 4.42 13.02 24.76
CA LYS A 32 3.62 14.14 24.23
C LYS A 32 2.13 14.02 24.53
N ASN A 33 1.69 12.87 25.04
CA ASN A 33 0.28 12.54 25.28
C ASN A 33 -0.61 12.76 24.05
N VAL A 34 -0.15 12.29 22.88
CA VAL A 34 -0.87 12.43 21.60
C VAL A 34 -0.98 11.11 20.85
N PHE A 35 -2.06 10.96 20.09
CA PHE A 35 -2.22 9.91 19.10
C PHE A 35 -1.92 10.45 17.71
N SER A 36 -1.11 9.70 16.95
CA SER A 36 -0.91 9.92 15.51
C SER A 36 -1.58 8.80 14.73
N VAL A 37 -2.52 9.14 13.85
CA VAL A 37 -3.07 8.19 12.89
C VAL A 37 -1.96 7.84 11.90
N ARG A 38 -1.70 6.55 11.72
CA ARG A 38 -0.62 6.04 10.87
C ARG A 38 -1.17 5.39 9.60
N ASP A 39 -2.21 4.57 9.76
CA ASP A 39 -2.69 3.73 8.66
C ASP A 39 -4.13 3.25 8.90
N ARG A 40 -4.62 2.30 8.09
CA ARG A 40 -5.87 1.56 8.30
C ARG A 40 -5.62 0.06 8.40
N GLN A 41 -6.33 -0.64 9.30
CA GLN A 41 -6.28 -2.09 9.43
C GLN A 41 -6.69 -2.83 8.16
N SER A 42 -7.48 -2.20 7.28
CA SER A 42 -7.84 -2.71 5.96
C SER A 42 -6.80 -2.38 4.89
N MET A 43 -5.51 -2.31 5.25
CA MET A 43 -4.41 -2.13 4.29
C MET A 43 -4.49 -3.19 3.18
N ASP A 44 -4.05 -2.79 1.99
CA ASP A 44 -3.77 -3.70 0.88
C ASP A 44 -2.57 -4.59 1.24
N ILE A 45 -2.86 -5.64 2.03
CA ILE A 45 -1.90 -6.67 2.43
C ILE A 45 -1.76 -7.68 1.30
N ILE A 46 -0.56 -7.74 0.72
CA ILE A 46 -0.16 -8.74 -0.26
C ILE A 46 0.32 -10.00 0.47
N LYS A 47 -0.33 -11.12 0.19
CA LYS A 47 -0.02 -12.45 0.74
C LYS A 47 0.84 -13.22 -0.27
N ARG A 48 2.15 -13.08 -0.17
CA ARG A 48 3.13 -13.65 -1.11
C ARG A 48 4.06 -14.63 -0.41
N ALA A 49 4.11 -15.88 -0.88
CA ALA A 49 5.04 -16.92 -0.42
C ALA A 49 5.09 -17.09 1.12
N GLY A 50 3.94 -16.97 1.79
CA GLY A 50 3.83 -17.04 3.25
C GLY A 50 4.08 -15.74 4.01
N TYR A 51 4.51 -14.67 3.33
CA TYR A 51 4.67 -13.33 3.91
C TYR A 51 3.38 -12.51 3.79
N LYS A 52 3.15 -11.63 4.77
CA LYS A 52 2.16 -10.56 4.71
C LYS A 52 2.91 -9.25 4.51
N ILE A 53 2.72 -8.64 3.36
CA ILE A 53 3.50 -7.50 2.90
C ILE A 53 2.55 -6.32 2.71
N SER A 54 2.90 -5.17 3.29
CA SER A 54 2.16 -3.92 3.10
C SER A 54 2.48 -3.33 1.72
N ALA A 55 1.47 -3.18 0.86
CA ALA A 55 1.63 -2.44 -0.39
C ALA A 55 2.07 -0.99 -0.12
N LEU A 56 1.46 -0.34 0.87
CA LEU A 56 1.71 1.05 1.24
C LEU A 56 3.16 1.29 1.70
N ASP A 57 3.79 0.32 2.39
CA ASP A 57 5.19 0.44 2.79
C ASP A 57 6.11 0.45 1.56
N ILE A 58 5.81 -0.39 0.56
CA ILE A 58 6.55 -0.42 -0.71
C ILE A 58 6.33 0.90 -1.47
N GLU A 59 5.08 1.35 -1.60
CA GLU A 59 4.73 2.62 -2.26
C GLU A 59 5.48 3.78 -1.64
N ARG A 60 5.47 3.88 -0.30
CA ARG A 60 6.13 4.96 0.43
C ARG A 60 7.62 5.01 0.12
N ILE A 61 8.30 3.87 0.14
CA ILE A 61 9.73 3.78 -0.17
C ILE A 61 9.98 4.15 -1.64
N LEU A 62 9.20 3.62 -2.58
CA LEU A 62 9.36 3.93 -4.00
C LEU A 62 9.07 5.41 -4.30
N LEU A 63 8.11 6.04 -3.62
CA LEU A 63 7.78 7.47 -3.77
C LEU A 63 8.93 8.40 -3.32
N GLU A 64 9.87 7.93 -2.50
CA GLU A 64 11.08 8.69 -2.16
C GLU A 64 12.08 8.76 -3.33
N HIS A 65 11.95 7.91 -4.35
CA HIS A 65 12.80 7.94 -5.52
C HIS A 65 12.55 9.20 -6.37
N LYS A 66 13.62 9.94 -6.66
CA LYS A 66 13.55 11.27 -7.31
C LYS A 66 12.78 11.32 -8.63
N ASN A 67 12.72 10.21 -9.37
CA ASN A 67 12.06 10.15 -10.69
C ASN A 67 10.59 9.69 -10.64
N ILE A 68 10.09 9.26 -9.48
CA ILE A 68 8.71 8.75 -9.33
C ILE A 68 7.80 9.89 -8.88
N SER A 69 6.70 10.09 -9.60
CA SER A 69 5.65 11.07 -9.27
C SER A 69 4.53 10.41 -8.47
N GLU A 70 4.07 9.26 -8.94
CA GLU A 70 3.03 8.46 -8.28
C GLU A 70 3.43 6.98 -8.30
N CYS A 71 3.01 6.24 -7.28
CA CYS A 71 3.22 4.81 -7.17
C CYS A 71 1.97 4.14 -6.60
N LEU A 72 1.58 3.02 -7.19
CA LEU A 72 0.55 2.13 -6.68
C LEU A 72 1.11 0.71 -6.69
N VAL A 73 0.96 -0.01 -5.59
CA VAL A 73 1.43 -1.38 -5.43
C VAL A 73 0.24 -2.29 -5.17
N ILE A 74 0.12 -3.35 -5.96
CA ILE A 74 -0.98 -4.29 -5.82
C ILE A 74 -0.49 -5.74 -5.82
N GLY A 75 -1.22 -6.59 -5.11
CA GLY A 75 -1.04 -8.03 -5.15
C GLY A 75 -1.88 -8.63 -6.27
N ILE A 76 -1.23 -9.16 -7.32
CA ILE A 76 -1.90 -9.90 -8.39
C ILE A 76 -1.86 -11.39 -8.07
N GLU A 77 -2.92 -12.14 -8.40
CA GLU A 77 -2.96 -13.59 -8.14
C GLU A 77 -1.81 -14.31 -8.86
N ASP A 78 -1.19 -15.26 -8.14
CA ASP A 78 -0.14 -16.10 -8.69
C ASP A 78 -0.30 -17.55 -8.20
N PRO A 79 -0.27 -18.56 -9.09
CA PRO A 79 -0.52 -19.95 -8.72
C PRO A 79 0.56 -20.56 -7.81
N THR A 80 1.76 -19.97 -7.74
CA THR A 80 2.88 -20.50 -6.96
C THR A 80 3.08 -19.72 -5.67
N LEU A 81 3.00 -18.40 -5.73
CA LEU A 81 3.29 -17.51 -4.62
C LEU A 81 2.02 -17.08 -3.86
N GLY A 82 0.84 -17.43 -4.34
CA GLY A 82 -0.44 -16.88 -3.87
C GLY A 82 -0.70 -15.52 -4.49
N GLN A 83 0.19 -14.55 -4.24
CA GLN A 83 0.22 -13.27 -4.92
C GLN A 83 1.63 -12.86 -5.34
N LYS A 84 1.74 -12.17 -6.49
CA LYS A 84 2.91 -11.41 -6.92
C LYS A 84 2.72 -9.93 -6.64
N ILE A 85 3.83 -9.24 -6.38
CA ILE A 85 3.84 -7.78 -6.19
C ILE A 85 4.01 -7.12 -7.55
N LEU A 86 3.01 -6.33 -7.96
CA LEU A 86 3.09 -5.44 -9.11
C LEU A 86 3.20 -4.01 -8.61
N ALA A 87 4.25 -3.30 -9.02
CA ALA A 87 4.39 -1.87 -8.81
C ALA A 87 4.05 -1.11 -10.09
N ILE A 88 3.05 -0.23 -10.01
CA ILE A 88 2.65 0.69 -11.07
C ILE A 88 3.26 2.05 -10.73
N ILE A 89 3.96 2.64 -11.70
CA ILE A 89 4.76 3.84 -11.49
C ILE A 89 4.43 4.88 -12.54
N VAL A 90 4.17 6.10 -12.10
CA VAL A 90 4.08 7.29 -12.96
C VAL A 90 5.35 8.10 -12.76
N PRO A 91 6.17 8.31 -13.80
CA PRO A 91 7.40 9.07 -13.70
C PRO A 91 7.13 10.57 -13.70
N LYS A 92 8.01 11.37 -13.07
CA LYS A 92 7.89 12.84 -13.09
C LYS A 92 8.08 13.46 -14.49
N SER A 93 8.70 12.74 -15.41
CA SER A 93 8.91 13.18 -16.80
C SER A 93 8.74 11.99 -17.75
N LEU A 94 7.79 12.11 -18.66
CA LEU A 94 7.49 11.11 -19.68
C LEU A 94 8.57 11.04 -20.77
N ASN A 95 9.41 12.08 -20.89
CA ASN A 95 10.47 12.15 -21.91
C ASN A 95 11.62 11.15 -21.67
N ASN A 96 11.68 10.53 -20.50
CA ASN A 96 12.72 9.58 -20.10
C ASN A 96 12.16 8.18 -19.76
N ILE A 97 11.04 7.79 -20.37
CA ILE A 97 10.53 6.41 -20.27
C ILE A 97 11.31 5.54 -21.25
N ASN A 98 12.43 5.00 -20.80
CA ASN A 98 13.19 3.95 -21.48
C ASN A 98 13.46 2.81 -20.50
N ASP A 99 13.94 1.66 -20.98
CA ASP A 99 14.26 0.51 -20.12
C ASP A 99 15.20 0.86 -18.96
N LEU A 100 16.02 1.90 -19.13
CA LEU A 100 16.90 2.45 -18.10
C LEU A 100 16.12 2.91 -16.84
N ILE A 101 14.91 3.45 -16.98
CA ILE A 101 14.12 3.87 -15.81
C ILE A 101 13.70 2.66 -14.96
N ILE A 102 13.27 1.57 -15.60
CA ILE A 102 12.85 0.35 -14.90
C ILE A 102 14.03 -0.25 -14.14
N ASP A 103 15.20 -0.30 -14.76
CA ASP A 103 16.40 -0.84 -14.11
C ASP A 103 16.86 0.03 -12.93
N THR A 104 16.78 1.36 -13.04
CA THR A 104 17.07 2.26 -11.89
C THR A 104 16.10 2.02 -10.73
N ILE A 105 14.82 1.83 -11.01
CA ILE A 105 13.79 1.55 -9.99
C ILE A 105 14.01 0.18 -9.37
N ARG A 106 14.39 -0.84 -10.15
CA ARG A 106 14.74 -2.17 -9.64
C ARG A 106 15.97 -2.13 -8.73
N GLN A 107 16.98 -1.37 -9.12
CA GLN A 107 18.18 -1.19 -8.30
C GLN A 107 17.85 -0.47 -7.00
N TYR A 108 17.08 0.61 -7.06
CA TYR A 108 16.61 1.33 -5.88
C TYR A 108 15.78 0.43 -4.97
N SER A 109 14.85 -0.35 -5.54
CA SER A 109 14.07 -1.35 -4.79
C SER A 109 14.99 -2.31 -4.01
N LYS A 110 16.05 -2.83 -4.64
CA LYS A 110 17.00 -3.75 -3.99
C LYS A 110 17.82 -3.11 -2.87
N GLU A 111 18.03 -1.81 -2.93
CA GLU A 111 18.79 -1.07 -1.92
C GLU A 111 17.96 -0.77 -0.67
N TYR A 112 16.67 -0.47 -0.84
CA TYR A 112 15.81 0.02 0.25
C TYR A 112 14.72 -0.96 0.71
N LEU A 113 14.39 -1.99 -0.09
CA LEU A 113 13.39 -3.00 0.27
C LEU A 113 14.04 -4.33 0.64
N SER A 114 13.35 -5.09 1.49
CA SER A 114 13.72 -6.47 1.77
C SER A 114 13.46 -7.37 0.57
N ASN A 115 14.26 -8.43 0.41
CA ASN A 115 14.16 -9.35 -0.74
C ASN A 115 12.74 -9.92 -0.97
N TYR A 116 11.97 -10.16 0.09
CA TYR A 116 10.62 -10.72 -0.01
C TYR A 116 9.56 -9.69 -0.45
N SER A 117 9.84 -8.39 -0.29
CA SER A 117 8.95 -7.27 -0.65
C SER A 117 9.36 -6.57 -1.95
N LEU A 118 10.35 -7.09 -2.67
CA LEU A 118 10.71 -6.59 -3.99
C LEU A 118 9.54 -6.78 -4.97
N PRO A 119 9.21 -5.77 -5.79
CA PRO A 119 8.25 -5.93 -6.88
C PRO A 119 8.68 -7.06 -7.84
N ASP A 120 7.79 -8.02 -8.09
CA ASP A 120 8.00 -9.07 -9.09
C ASP A 120 7.89 -8.51 -10.52
N SER A 121 7.09 -7.46 -10.67
CA SER A 121 6.88 -6.75 -11.93
C SER A 121 6.71 -5.26 -11.70
N ILE A 122 7.15 -4.46 -12.68
CA ILE A 122 7.00 -3.00 -12.68
C ILE A 122 6.32 -2.60 -13.98
N THR A 123 5.29 -1.77 -13.91
CA THR A 123 4.59 -1.19 -15.05
C THR A 123 4.65 0.32 -14.97
N ILE A 124 4.97 0.96 -16.09
CA ILE A 124 4.98 2.42 -16.20
C ILE A 124 3.65 2.88 -16.84
N LEU A 125 3.02 3.89 -16.25
CA LEU A 125 1.84 4.55 -16.81
C LEU A 125 2.06 6.06 -16.90
N ASP A 126 1.32 6.71 -17.78
CA ASP A 126 1.31 8.18 -17.88
C ASP A 126 0.57 8.83 -16.70
N HIS A 127 -0.46 8.16 -16.18
CA HIS A 127 -1.21 8.54 -14.99
C HIS A 127 -1.96 7.34 -14.43
N ILE A 128 -2.28 7.37 -13.13
CA ILE A 128 -3.15 6.36 -12.50
C ILE A 128 -4.61 6.84 -12.62
N PRO A 129 -5.53 6.01 -13.14
CA PRO A 129 -6.93 6.38 -13.25
C PRO A 129 -7.54 6.53 -11.84
N ARG A 130 -8.28 7.63 -11.64
CA ARG A 130 -8.94 7.96 -10.37
C ARG A 130 -10.44 7.95 -10.53
N ASN A 131 -11.15 7.59 -9.48
CA ASN A 131 -12.61 7.72 -9.43
C ASN A 131 -13.03 9.19 -9.27
N ALA A 132 -14.34 9.45 -9.29
CA ALA A 132 -14.90 10.81 -9.20
C ALA A 132 -14.56 11.56 -7.89
N MET A 133 -14.12 10.86 -6.84
CA MET A 133 -13.67 11.43 -5.58
C MET A 133 -12.14 11.63 -5.52
N GLY A 134 -11.42 11.33 -6.61
CA GLY A 134 -9.98 11.52 -6.72
C GLY A 134 -9.13 10.41 -6.09
N THR A 135 -9.76 9.31 -5.67
CA THR A 135 -9.10 8.10 -5.16
C THR A 135 -8.95 7.02 -6.22
#